data_AF-A0A927LB89-F1
#
_entry.id   AF-A0A927LB89-F1
#
_cell.length_a   1.000
_cell.length_b   1.000
_cell.length_c   1.000
_cell.angle_alpha   90.00
_cell.angle_beta   90.00
_cell.angle_gamma   90.00
#
_symmetry.space_group_name_H-M   'P 1'
#
loop_
_entity.id
_entity.type
_entity.pdbx_description
1 polymer ?
#
loop_
_entity_poly.entity_id
_entity_poly.type
_entity_poly.pdbx_seq_one_letter_code
_entity_poly.pdbx_strand_id
1 'polypeptide(L)'
;MHAETLQVFSKGRAPRVRTTVDAHLQAVAESAVKDSHLQEKPAGAVALDWRTGHILAIAQTGADGDIAINGIKSPGSTMKIITSAALFDKAGLAPGSPAPCTDSVTANSQSLHSDGSRTRNWLR
;
A
#
# COMPACT_ATOMS: atom_id res chain seq x y z
N MET A 1 38.57 47.82 -22.55
CA MET A 1 38.15 46.44 -22.88
C MET A 1 36.64 46.48 -23.11
N HIS A 2 36.19 46.26 -24.35
CA HIS A 2 34.77 46.23 -24.68
C HIS A 2 34.31 44.77 -24.64
N ALA A 3 33.34 44.45 -23.78
CA ALA A 3 32.70 43.14 -23.77
C ALA A 3 31.50 43.19 -24.73
N GLU A 4 31.52 42.34 -25.75
CA GLU A 4 30.42 42.19 -26.70
C GLU A 4 29.61 40.95 -26.32
N THR A 5 28.30 41.13 -26.12
CA THR A 5 27.40 40.03 -25.78
C THR A 5 27.02 39.29 -27.06
N LEU A 6 27.53 38.06 -27.20
CA LEU A 6 27.32 37.24 -28.40
C LEU A 6 25.92 36.64 -28.48
N GLN A 7 25.27 36.38 -27.35
CA GLN A 7 23.91 35.83 -27.34
C GLN A 7 23.21 36.05 -26.00
N VAL A 8 21.95 36.45 -26.03
CA VAL A 8 21.07 36.52 -24.87
C VAL A 8 20.07 35.36 -24.97
N PHE A 9 20.14 34.42 -24.03
CA PHE A 9 19.18 33.32 -23.96
C PHE A 9 17.88 33.78 -23.31
N SER A 10 16.76 33.47 -23.95
CA SER A 10 15.44 33.64 -23.35
C SER A 10 15.13 32.50 -22.39
N LYS A 11 14.39 32.80 -21.31
CA LYS A 11 13.92 31.78 -20.37
C LYS A 11 13.05 30.74 -21.09
N GLY A 12 13.40 29.46 -20.95
CA GLY A 12 12.61 28.35 -21.50
C GLY A 12 11.20 28.29 -20.89
N ARG A 13 10.23 27.78 -21.66
CA ARG A 13 8.87 27.56 -21.18
C ARG A 13 8.82 26.30 -20.32
N ALA A 14 8.19 26.39 -19.14
CA ALA A 14 7.99 25.23 -18.28
C ALA A 14 7.14 24.16 -19.00
N PRO A 15 7.56 22.88 -18.99
CA PRO A 15 6.80 21.81 -19.61
C PRO A 15 5.52 21.51 -18.81
N ARG A 16 4.46 21.10 -19.50
CA ARG A 16 3.29 20.51 -18.85
C ARG A 16 3.54 19.03 -18.61
N VAL A 17 3.51 18.62 -17.34
CA VAL A 17 3.61 17.21 -16.94
C VAL A 17 2.20 16.65 -16.81
N ARG A 18 1.89 15.60 -17.57
CA ARG A 18 0.64 14.83 -17.38
C ARG A 18 0.90 13.70 -16.40
N THR A 19 0.02 13.55 -15.43
CA THR A 19 0.05 12.45 -14.46
C THR A 19 -1.07 11.45 -14.78
N THR A 20 -1.00 10.29 -14.14
CA THR A 20 -2.05 9.26 -14.15
C THR A 20 -3.09 9.49 -13.05
N VAL A 21 -2.90 10.52 -12.21
CA VAL A 21 -3.74 10.80 -11.05
C VAL A 21 -5.14 11.22 -11.50
N ASP A 22 -6.13 10.52 -10.99
CA ASP A 22 -7.54 10.87 -11.11
C ASP A 22 -7.91 11.80 -9.94
N ALA A 23 -8.41 12.99 -10.25
CA ALA A 23 -8.68 14.01 -9.24
C ALA A 23 -9.76 13.60 -8.22
N HIS A 24 -10.73 12.79 -8.65
CA HIS A 24 -11.78 12.32 -7.75
C HIS A 24 -11.23 11.26 -6.79
N LEU A 25 -10.50 10.27 -7.31
CA LEU A 25 -9.85 9.25 -6.46
C LEU A 25 -8.82 9.88 -5.51
N GLN A 26 -8.12 10.92 -5.96
CA GLN A 26 -7.17 11.67 -5.14
C GLN A 26 -7.87 12.31 -3.94
N ALA A 27 -9.01 13.00 -4.14
CA ALA A 27 -9.78 13.58 -3.05
C ALA A 27 -10.28 12.51 -2.05
N VAL A 28 -10.68 11.33 -2.54
CA VAL A 28 -11.07 10.20 -1.69
C VAL A 28 -9.89 9.69 -0.86
N ALA A 29 -8.72 9.51 -1.48
CA ALA A 29 -7.51 9.07 -0.78
C ALA A 29 -7.09 10.07 0.31
N GLU A 30 -7.14 11.36 0.02
CA GLU A 30 -6.85 12.44 0.97
C GLU A 30 -7.82 12.48 2.15
N SER A 31 -9.10 12.18 1.91
CA SER A 31 -10.09 12.03 2.99
C SER A 31 -9.82 10.78 3.82
N ALA A 32 -9.50 9.65 3.18
CA ALA A 32 -9.29 8.37 3.85
C ALA A 32 -8.12 8.41 4.84
N VAL A 33 -7.01 9.06 4.48
CA VAL A 33 -5.84 9.18 5.38
C VAL A 33 -6.06 10.12 6.57
N LYS A 34 -7.17 10.87 6.58
CA LYS A 34 -7.61 11.77 7.66
C LYS A 34 -8.79 11.20 8.45
N ASP A 35 -9.17 9.95 8.19
CA ASP A 35 -10.29 9.31 8.86
C ASP A 35 -10.08 9.29 10.39
N SER A 36 -11.09 9.70 11.15
CA SER A 36 -11.03 9.79 12.61
C SER A 36 -10.73 8.45 13.31
N HIS A 37 -11.08 7.32 12.70
CA HIS A 37 -10.79 5.98 13.23
C HIS A 37 -9.28 5.68 13.27
N LEU A 38 -8.47 6.41 12.48
CA LEU A 38 -7.01 6.31 12.51
C LEU A 38 -6.41 6.93 13.78
N GLN A 39 -7.18 7.68 14.58
CA GLN A 39 -6.74 8.30 15.83
C GLN A 39 -5.44 9.10 15.66
N GLU A 40 -5.39 9.90 14.59
CA GLU A 40 -4.23 10.75 14.22
C GLU A 40 -2.92 9.98 13.93
N LYS A 41 -2.97 8.65 13.86
CA LYS A 41 -1.80 7.85 13.49
C LYS A 41 -1.43 8.12 12.03
N PRO A 42 -0.13 8.24 11.70
CA PRO A 42 0.32 8.39 10.32
C PRO A 42 -0.20 7.26 9.42
N ALA A 43 -0.88 7.62 8.34
CA ALA A 43 -1.46 6.70 7.37
C ALA A 43 -1.09 7.07 5.93
N GLY A 44 -0.98 6.06 5.07
CA GLY A 44 -0.78 6.24 3.64
C GLY A 44 -1.82 5.43 2.87
N ALA A 45 -2.29 5.96 1.75
CA ALA A 45 -3.23 5.31 0.86
C ALA A 45 -2.76 5.45 -0.59
N VAL A 46 -2.84 4.36 -1.36
CA VAL A 46 -2.50 4.32 -2.78
C VAL A 46 -3.62 3.59 -3.51
N ALA A 47 -4.13 4.18 -4.59
CA ALA A 47 -5.03 3.53 -5.53
C ALA A 47 -4.30 3.22 -6.82
N LEU A 48 -4.39 1.98 -7.28
CA LEU A 48 -3.73 1.48 -8.49
C LEU A 48 -4.76 1.03 -9.52
N ASP A 49 -4.48 1.31 -10.79
CA ASP A 49 -5.06 0.55 -11.89
C ASP A 49 -4.38 -0.82 -11.95
N TRP A 50 -5.12 -1.89 -11.65
CA TRP A 50 -4.58 -3.25 -11.60
C TRP A 50 -4.08 -3.77 -12.96
N ARG A 51 -4.56 -3.22 -14.07
CA ARG A 51 -4.18 -3.66 -15.43
C ARG A 51 -2.91 -2.98 -15.91
N THR A 52 -2.73 -1.71 -15.57
CA THR A 52 -1.62 -0.88 -16.09
C THR A 52 -0.54 -0.60 -15.04
N GLY A 53 -0.84 -0.82 -13.76
CA GLY A 53 0.04 -0.46 -12.64
C GLY A 53 0.11 1.05 -12.38
N HIS A 54 -0.69 1.86 -13.06
CA HIS A 54 -0.71 3.31 -12.85
C HIS A 54 -1.21 3.67 -11.45
N ILE A 55 -0.54 4.63 -10.82
CA ILE A 55 -1.03 5.27 -9.60
C ILE A 55 -2.14 6.25 -9.98
N LEU A 56 -3.36 5.94 -9.56
CA LEU A 56 -4.54 6.78 -9.79
C LEU A 56 -4.75 7.77 -8.65
N ALA A 57 -4.30 7.45 -7.44
CA ALA A 57 -4.31 8.35 -6.30
C ALA A 57 -3.24 7.95 -5.30
N ILE A 58 -2.69 8.94 -4.60
CA ILE A 58 -1.76 8.73 -3.50
C ILE A 58 -1.88 9.84 -2.47
N ALA A 59 -2.05 9.46 -1.20
CA ALA A 59 -2.15 10.41 -0.09
C ALA A 59 -1.52 9.85 1.18
N GLN A 60 -1.11 10.73 2.07
CA GLN A 60 -0.50 10.37 3.34
C GLN A 60 -0.69 11.46 4.41
N THR A 61 -0.56 11.07 5.67
CA THR A 61 -0.51 11.95 6.86
C THR A 61 0.68 11.61 7.76
N GLY A 62 1.06 12.55 8.63
CA GLY A 62 2.20 12.42 9.55
C GLY A 62 3.42 13.22 9.13
N ALA A 63 4.39 13.34 10.05
CA ALA A 63 5.60 14.13 9.84
C ALA A 63 6.72 13.37 9.10
N ASP A 64 6.60 12.04 9.01
CA ASP A 64 7.68 11.13 8.60
C ASP A 64 7.87 11.03 7.06
N GLY A 65 7.38 12.00 6.29
CA GLY A 65 7.51 12.04 4.83
C GLY A 65 6.51 11.15 4.09
N ASP A 66 6.82 10.79 2.84
CA ASP A 66 5.93 10.02 1.95
C ASP A 66 5.83 8.54 2.35
N ILE A 67 5.10 8.26 3.44
CA ILE A 67 4.91 6.91 3.99
C ILE A 67 4.08 6.00 3.08
N ALA A 68 3.40 6.54 2.07
CA ALA A 68 2.66 5.75 1.09
C ALA A 68 3.59 5.03 0.11
N ILE A 69 4.77 5.60 -0.17
CA ILE A 69 5.79 4.99 -1.06
C ILE A 69 6.97 4.43 -0.26
N ASN A 70 7.49 5.22 0.69
CA ASN A 70 8.77 4.94 1.36
C ASN A 70 8.59 4.42 2.79
N GLY A 71 7.35 4.23 3.25
CA GLY A 71 7.06 3.75 4.59
C GLY A 71 7.41 2.28 4.77
N ILE A 72 8.34 1.96 5.68
CA ILE A 72 8.65 0.58 6.06
C ILE A 72 7.73 0.19 7.22
N LYS A 73 6.74 -0.67 6.96
CA LYS A 73 5.85 -1.24 7.97
C LYS A 73 5.77 -2.75 7.80
N SER A 74 5.73 -3.49 8.92
CA SER A 74 5.48 -4.92 8.89
C SER A 74 4.12 -5.19 8.24
N PRO A 75 4.04 -5.96 7.14
CA PRO A 75 2.78 -6.19 6.44
C PRO A 75 1.80 -7.03 7.27
N GLY A 76 2.29 -7.83 8.22
CA GLY A 76 1.46 -8.67 9.08
C GLY A 76 0.58 -9.60 8.24
N SER A 77 -0.73 -9.65 8.54
CA SER A 77 -1.67 -10.52 7.82
C SER A 77 -1.88 -10.15 6.34
N THR A 78 -1.54 -8.94 5.88
CA THR A 78 -1.66 -8.61 4.43
C THR A 78 -0.68 -9.41 3.58
N MET A 79 0.47 -9.79 4.16
CA MET A 79 1.47 -10.66 3.52
C MET A 79 0.92 -12.05 3.20
N LYS A 80 -0.17 -12.48 3.83
CA LYS A 80 -0.76 -13.81 3.60
C LYS A 80 -1.16 -14.04 2.15
N ILE A 81 -1.38 -12.99 1.34
CA ILE A 81 -1.60 -13.12 -0.11
C ILE A 81 -0.46 -13.90 -0.77
N ILE A 82 0.80 -13.60 -0.42
CA ILE A 82 1.99 -14.28 -0.95
C ILE A 82 2.04 -15.73 -0.50
N THR A 83 1.79 -15.98 0.80
CA THR A 83 1.78 -17.34 1.33
C THR A 83 0.67 -18.19 0.72
N SER A 84 -0.53 -17.63 0.55
CA SER A 84 -1.65 -18.31 -0.12
C SER A 84 -1.32 -18.65 -1.57
N ALA A 85 -0.76 -17.70 -2.33
CA ALA A 85 -0.31 -17.97 -3.70
C ALA A 85 0.72 -19.10 -3.74
N ALA A 86 1.70 -19.10 -2.82
CA ALA A 86 2.68 -20.19 -2.73
C ALA A 86 2.04 -21.54 -2.40
N LEU A 87 1.02 -21.59 -1.52
CA LEU A 87 0.30 -22.83 -1.22
C LEU A 87 -0.45 -23.37 -2.44
N PHE A 88 -1.05 -22.50 -3.24
CA PHE A 88 -1.73 -22.91 -4.47
C PHE A 88 -0.72 -23.38 -5.54
N ASP A 89 0.29 -22.56 -5.81
CA ASP A 89 1.22 -22.80 -6.91
C ASP A 89 2.26 -23.89 -6.64
N LYS A 90 2.65 -24.07 -5.36
CA LYS A 90 3.77 -24.95 -4.97
C LYS A 90 3.35 -26.14 -4.12
N ALA A 91 2.27 -26.01 -3.34
CA ALA A 91 1.78 -27.11 -2.51
C ALA A 91 0.54 -27.82 -3.09
N GLY A 92 0.00 -27.34 -4.22
CA GLY A 92 -1.16 -27.95 -4.89
C GLY A 92 -2.44 -27.87 -4.06
N LEU A 93 -2.49 -26.96 -3.08
CA LEU A 93 -3.70 -26.73 -2.30
C LEU A 93 -4.72 -25.94 -3.12
N ALA A 94 -6.00 -26.17 -2.82
CA ALA A 94 -7.11 -25.40 -3.34
C ALA A 94 -7.77 -24.63 -2.20
N PRO A 95 -8.62 -23.62 -2.49
CA PRO A 95 -9.36 -22.90 -1.45
C PRO A 95 -10.18 -23.80 -0.50
N GLY A 96 -10.61 -24.98 -0.98
CA GLY A 96 -11.35 -25.97 -0.19
C GLY A 96 -10.49 -27.04 0.48
N SER A 97 -9.16 -26.98 0.37
CA SER A 97 -8.29 -27.95 1.05
C SER A 97 -8.45 -27.85 2.57
N PRO A 98 -8.53 -28.98 3.29
CA PRO A 98 -8.66 -28.97 4.73
C PRO A 98 -7.40 -28.39 5.38
N ALA A 99 -7.57 -27.60 6.44
CA ALA A 99 -6.48 -27.06 7.26
C ALA A 99 -6.83 -27.22 8.75
N PRO A 100 -5.87 -27.61 9.61
CA PRO A 100 -6.08 -27.62 11.05
C PRO A 100 -6.35 -26.19 11.56
N CYS A 101 -7.48 -25.99 12.23
CA CYS A 101 -7.83 -24.73 12.88
C CYS A 101 -7.48 -24.79 14.37
N THR A 102 -6.19 -24.74 14.69
CA THR A 102 -5.72 -24.71 16.08
C THR A 102 -5.54 -23.28 16.58
N ASP A 103 -5.75 -23.06 17.88
CA ASP A 103 -5.55 -21.75 18.51
C ASP A 103 -4.05 -21.38 18.59
N SER A 104 -3.18 -22.38 18.65
CA SER A 104 -1.74 -22.22 18.55
C SER A 104 -1.07 -23.36 17.80
N VAL A 105 0.14 -23.09 17.30
CA VAL A 105 0.99 -24.08 16.64
C VAL A 105 2.46 -23.75 16.90
N THR A 106 3.28 -24.77 17.16
CA THR A 106 4.74 -24.61 17.24
C THR A 106 5.37 -24.94 15.90
N ALA A 107 6.08 -23.98 15.31
CA ALA A 107 6.84 -24.15 14.07
C ALA A 107 8.24 -23.57 14.25
N ASN A 108 9.28 -24.31 13.85
CA ASN A 108 10.68 -23.89 13.99
C ASN A 108 11.02 -23.40 15.42
N SER A 109 10.54 -24.14 16.43
CA SER A 109 10.69 -23.80 17.85
C SER A 109 10.08 -22.45 18.27
N GLN A 110 9.21 -21.86 17.45
CA GLN A 110 8.43 -20.67 17.77
C GLN A 110 6.96 -21.05 17.96
N SER A 111 6.36 -20.58 19.05
CA SER A 111 4.92 -20.76 19.28
C SER A 111 4.16 -19.59 18.64
N LEU A 112 3.27 -19.92 17.71
CA LEU A 112 2.42 -18.98 16.98
C LEU A 112 0.99 -19.14 17.48
N HIS A 113 0.31 -18.02 17.71
CA HIS A 113 -1.07 -17.99 18.20
C HIS A 113 -1.97 -17.28 17.20
N SER A 114 -3.17 -17.81 17.01
CA SER A 114 -4.26 -17.10 16.35
C SER A 114 -4.81 -16.02 17.28
N ASP A 115 -5.23 -14.87 16.72
CA ASP A 115 -5.98 -13.88 17.49
C ASP A 115 -7.31 -14.50 17.96
N GLY A 116 -7.50 -14.53 19.29
CA GLY A 116 -8.64 -15.16 19.97
C GLY A 116 -9.96 -14.41 19.86
N SER A 117 -10.01 -13.24 19.20
CA SER A 117 -11.22 -12.45 19.00
C SER A 117 -12.17 -12.98 17.91
N ARG A 118 -11.85 -14.10 17.24
CA ARG A 118 -12.77 -14.74 16.30
C ARG A 118 -13.82 -15.57 17.04
N THR A 119 -14.94 -14.92 17.37
CA THR A 119 -16.20 -15.63 17.62
C THR A 119 -16.44 -16.64 16.49
N ARG A 120 -16.58 -17.91 16.87
CA ARG A 120 -16.93 -19.05 16.00
C ARG A 120 -18.38 -18.94 15.51
N ASN A 121 -18.73 -17.89 14.77
CA ASN A 121 -20.04 -17.76 14.16
C ASN A 121 -19.95 -16.99 12.83
N TRP A 122 -19.32 -17.60 11.83
CA TRP A 122 -19.33 -17.16 10.44
C TRP A 122 -20.42 -17.87 9.60
N LEU A 123 -21.52 -18.30 10.24
CA LEU A 123 -22.70 -18.87 9.56
C LEU A 123 -24.03 -18.37 10.19
N ARG A 124 -24.21 -17.05 10.26
CA ARG A 124 -25.54 -16.43 10.26
C ARG A 124 -25.57 -15.30 9.25
#